data_AF-A0A940R746-F1
#
_entry.id   AF-A0A940R746-F1
#
_cell.length_a   1.000
_cell.length_b   1.000
_cell.length_c   1.000
_cell.angle_alpha   90.00
_cell.angle_beta   90.00
_cell.angle_gamma   90.00
#
_symmetry.space_group_name_H-M   'P 1'
#
loop_
_entity.id
_entity.type
_entity.pdbx_description
1 polymer ?
#
loop_
_entity_poly.entity_id
_entity_poly.type
_entity_poly.pdbx_seq_one_letter_code
_entity_poly.pdbx_strand_id
1 'polypeptide(L)'
;MLPFVPLLLAASVAVTDDAVLADGFEIPFTACSATISSPYAARSLLMHSYVTYGVQTITNRPWVWLVEWDNIWGYSSAADTHRAPWPGVNGAGPVIREFGRYNYVGAHFNTGPNSANKYGYFIYPTNVGGPNIDLRISQTCGDFSDSPANPACSVPDKASDGSPTMRWWVKQGNVNTYCNLQPNTDYYLNIRFTNPSSTVECRASETICPVYLEAHSSGG
;
A
#
# COMPACT_ATOMS: atom_id res chain seq x y z
N MET A 1 66.40 54.94 11.44
CA MET A 1 65.93 53.66 10.88
C MET A 1 65.01 53.02 11.91
N LEU A 2 63.70 53.05 11.66
CA LEU A 2 62.67 52.47 12.54
C LEU A 2 62.24 51.11 11.94
N PRO A 3 62.03 50.06 12.77
CA PRO A 3 61.63 48.75 12.25
C PRO A 3 60.14 48.74 11.92
N PHE A 4 59.83 48.23 10.73
CA PHE A 4 58.49 47.99 10.22
C PHE A 4 57.96 46.70 10.88
N VAL A 5 56.85 46.77 11.62
CA VAL A 5 56.17 45.61 12.21
C VAL A 5 55.01 45.23 11.29
N PRO A 6 54.94 44.00 10.75
CA PRO A 6 53.81 43.60 9.92
C PRO A 6 52.60 43.26 10.79
N LEU A 7 51.46 43.87 10.45
CA LEU A 7 50.16 43.59 11.04
C LEU A 7 49.61 42.29 10.42
N LEU A 8 49.55 41.19 11.19
CA LEU A 8 48.84 39.98 10.78
C LEU A 8 47.33 40.21 10.87
N LEU A 9 46.65 40.30 9.73
CA LEU A 9 45.19 40.13 9.67
C LEU A 9 44.87 38.63 9.71
N ALA A 10 44.26 38.17 10.80
CA ALA A 10 43.60 36.88 10.84
C ALA A 10 42.25 37.00 10.10
N ALA A 11 42.12 36.32 8.97
CA ALA A 11 40.84 36.17 8.28
C ALA A 11 40.03 35.06 8.98
N SER A 12 38.98 35.44 9.70
CA SER A 12 37.94 34.50 10.11
C SER A 12 37.01 34.26 8.91
N VAL A 13 37.15 33.10 8.25
CA VAL A 13 36.16 32.66 7.26
C VAL A 13 35.03 31.98 8.04
N ALA A 14 33.82 32.54 7.88
CA ALA A 14 32.59 32.02 8.46
C ALA A 14 32.37 30.58 8.00
N VAL A 15 32.10 29.69 8.96
CA VAL A 15 31.49 28.40 8.69
C VAL A 15 30.09 28.72 8.19
N THR A 16 29.85 28.59 6.89
CA THR A 16 28.49 28.49 6.38
C THR A 16 27.97 27.14 6.83
N ASP A 17 26.96 27.16 7.70
CA ASP A 17 26.09 26.01 7.94
C ASP A 17 25.52 25.57 6.59
N ASP A 18 26.22 24.70 5.89
CA ASP A 18 25.59 23.70 5.05
C ASP A 18 24.86 22.75 6.00
N ALA A 19 23.76 23.25 6.56
CA ALA A 19 22.59 22.43 6.79
C ALA A 19 22.17 21.91 5.42
N VAL A 20 22.91 20.91 4.92
CA VAL A 20 22.37 19.92 4.00
C VAL A 20 21.10 19.50 4.70
N LEU A 21 19.99 19.95 4.12
CA LEU A 21 18.66 19.59 4.51
C LEU A 21 18.68 18.08 4.74
N ALA A 22 18.76 17.71 6.01
CA ALA A 22 17.99 16.60 6.51
C ALA A 22 16.53 17.03 6.34
N ASP A 23 16.11 17.16 5.08
CA ASP A 23 14.75 16.91 4.65
C ASP A 23 14.56 15.41 4.93
N GLY A 24 14.48 15.10 6.23
CA GLY A 24 13.48 14.17 6.71
C GLY A 24 12.19 14.75 6.15
N PHE A 25 11.88 14.32 4.94
CA PHE A 25 10.62 14.52 4.27
C PHE A 25 9.63 13.75 5.14
N GLU A 26 9.27 14.34 6.28
CA GLU A 26 8.11 13.98 7.05
C GLU A 26 6.95 14.32 6.14
N ILE A 27 6.66 13.40 5.23
CA ILE A 27 5.43 13.46 4.48
C ILE A 27 4.36 13.47 5.56
N PRO A 28 3.46 14.47 5.59
CA PRO A 28 2.28 14.40 6.41
C PRO A 28 1.33 13.40 5.76
N PHE A 29 1.78 12.15 5.61
CA PHE A 29 0.88 11.05 5.44
C PHE A 29 0.05 11.07 6.71
N THR A 30 -1.24 11.30 6.52
CA THR A 30 -2.19 11.15 7.61
C THR A 30 -2.11 9.68 7.99
N ALA A 31 -1.27 9.39 8.99
CA ALA A 31 -0.93 8.04 9.37
C ALA A 31 -2.24 7.32 9.59
N CYS A 32 -2.43 6.22 8.86
CA CYS A 32 -3.53 5.31 9.07
C CYS A 32 -3.80 5.15 10.57
N SER A 33 -5.04 5.34 11.00
CA SER A 33 -5.37 5.25 12.43
C SER A 33 -4.82 3.95 13.00
N ALA A 34 -4.08 3.99 14.11
CA ALA A 34 -3.49 2.76 14.66
C ALA A 34 -4.53 1.65 14.90
N THR A 35 -5.77 2.07 15.16
CA THR A 35 -6.94 1.18 15.22
C THR A 35 -8.14 1.73 14.46
N ILE A 36 -8.97 0.84 13.92
CA ILE A 36 -10.27 1.17 13.35
C ILE A 36 -11.36 0.34 14.03
N SER A 37 -12.60 0.86 14.04
CA SER A 37 -13.77 0.08 14.43
C SER A 37 -14.28 -0.73 13.24
N SER A 38 -14.82 -1.92 13.51
CA SER A 38 -15.59 -2.69 12.53
C SER A 38 -16.80 -3.33 13.22
N PRO A 39 -17.84 -3.73 12.48
CA PRO A 39 -19.02 -4.37 13.05
C PRO A 39 -18.69 -5.63 13.88
N TYR A 40 -17.59 -6.30 13.59
CA TYR A 40 -17.19 -7.55 14.26
C TYR A 40 -16.19 -7.35 15.41
N ALA A 41 -15.19 -6.48 15.23
CA ALA A 41 -14.16 -6.20 16.24
C ALA A 41 -13.31 -4.97 15.87
N ALA A 42 -12.64 -4.37 16.85
CA ALA A 42 -11.58 -3.40 16.55
C ALA A 42 -10.45 -4.07 15.76
N ARG A 43 -9.86 -3.33 14.81
CA ARG A 43 -8.73 -3.80 14.00
C ARG A 43 -7.52 -2.93 14.21
N SER A 44 -6.34 -3.52 14.24
CA SER A 44 -5.06 -2.82 14.35
C SER A 44 -4.38 -2.70 13.00
N LEU A 45 -3.77 -1.56 12.71
CA LEU A 45 -2.98 -1.36 11.50
C LEU A 45 -1.80 -2.35 11.47
N LEU A 46 -1.64 -3.08 10.37
CA LEU A 46 -0.46 -3.87 10.09
C LEU A 46 0.53 -3.06 9.26
N MET A 47 1.62 -2.64 9.90
CA MET A 47 2.61 -1.79 9.27
C MET A 47 3.70 -2.56 8.51
N HIS A 48 4.05 -3.76 8.98
CA HIS A 48 5.10 -4.59 8.39
C HIS A 48 4.63 -6.04 8.27
N SER A 49 5.14 -6.75 7.26
CA SER A 49 4.98 -8.20 7.12
C SER A 49 6.09 -8.75 6.22
N TYR A 50 6.25 -10.07 6.19
CA TYR A 50 6.88 -10.75 5.06
C TYR A 50 5.95 -10.72 3.84
N VAL A 51 6.51 -10.45 2.66
CA VAL A 51 5.79 -10.53 1.38
C VAL A 51 6.51 -11.51 0.45
N THR A 52 5.76 -12.44 -0.13
CA THR A 52 6.25 -13.31 -1.23
C THR A 52 5.50 -12.97 -2.51
N TYR A 53 6.01 -13.41 -3.66
CA TYR A 53 5.44 -13.06 -4.97
C TYR A 53 5.26 -14.31 -5.83
N GLY A 54 4.11 -14.38 -6.50
CA GLY A 54 3.77 -15.48 -7.39
C GLY A 54 3.78 -16.85 -6.68
N VAL A 55 4.12 -17.90 -7.43
CA VAL A 55 4.18 -19.28 -6.90
C VAL A 55 5.44 -19.54 -6.05
N GLN A 56 6.39 -18.60 -6.00
CA GLN A 56 7.63 -18.79 -5.25
C GLN A 56 7.36 -18.58 -3.76
N THR A 57 7.23 -19.68 -3.03
CA THR A 57 6.95 -19.69 -1.59
C THR A 57 8.20 -19.57 -0.72
N ILE A 58 9.39 -19.73 -1.31
CA ILE A 58 10.65 -19.91 -0.55
C ILE A 58 11.34 -18.57 -0.29
N THR A 59 11.33 -17.64 -1.25
CA THR A 59 11.99 -16.34 -1.08
C THR A 59 10.97 -15.29 -0.67
N ASN A 60 11.13 -14.74 0.54
CA ASN A 60 10.34 -13.64 1.05
C ASN A 60 11.14 -12.34 1.05
N ARG A 61 10.44 -11.21 0.87
CA ARG A 61 10.95 -9.90 1.26
C ARG A 61 10.61 -9.72 2.73
N PRO A 62 11.60 -9.67 3.63
CA PRO A 62 11.35 -9.47 5.05
C PRO A 62 10.98 -8.01 5.30
N TRP A 63 10.17 -7.78 6.34
CA TRP A 63 9.94 -6.45 6.90
C TRP A 63 9.47 -5.41 5.87
N VAL A 64 8.56 -5.78 4.98
CA VAL A 64 8.00 -4.87 3.97
C VAL A 64 7.03 -3.91 4.65
N TRP A 65 7.28 -2.61 4.49
CA TRP A 65 6.40 -1.53 4.96
C TRP A 65 5.11 -1.50 4.13
N LEU A 66 4.00 -1.99 4.71
CA LEU A 66 2.74 -2.27 4.03
C LEU A 66 1.84 -1.05 3.80
N VAL A 67 2.16 0.09 4.40
CA VAL A 67 1.33 1.30 4.24
C VAL A 67 1.62 2.03 2.93
N GLU A 68 2.56 1.56 2.11
CA GLU A 68 2.83 2.08 0.77
C GLU A 68 2.62 0.99 -0.28
N TRP A 69 1.80 1.29 -1.29
CA TRP A 69 1.48 0.39 -2.39
C TRP A 69 2.72 -0.12 -3.12
N ASP A 70 3.62 0.80 -3.47
CA ASP A 70 4.80 0.47 -4.28
C ASP A 70 5.71 -0.53 -3.57
N ASN A 71 5.66 -0.60 -2.23
CA ASN A 71 6.42 -1.58 -1.47
C ASN A 71 5.85 -3.00 -1.60
N ILE A 72 4.54 -3.12 -1.84
CA ILE A 72 3.83 -4.40 -1.96
C ILE A 72 3.72 -4.81 -3.43
N TRP A 73 3.06 -4.01 -4.26
CA TRP A 73 2.76 -4.34 -5.68
C TRP A 73 3.74 -3.73 -6.69
N GLY A 74 4.72 -2.95 -6.25
CA GLY A 74 5.76 -2.39 -7.12
C GLY A 74 6.85 -3.39 -7.53
N TYR A 75 6.71 -4.67 -7.17
CA TYR A 75 7.73 -5.70 -7.41
C TYR A 75 7.08 -6.95 -8.01
N SER A 76 7.84 -7.65 -8.86
CA SER A 76 7.42 -8.92 -9.47
C SER A 76 7.93 -10.16 -8.73
N SER A 77 8.98 -10.00 -7.92
CA SER A 77 9.62 -11.07 -7.18
C SER A 77 10.29 -10.55 -5.92
N ALA A 78 10.67 -11.46 -5.02
CA ALA A 78 11.39 -11.07 -3.80
C ALA A 78 12.83 -10.58 -4.04
N ALA A 79 13.43 -10.95 -5.18
CA ALA A 79 14.77 -10.54 -5.58
C ALA A 79 14.77 -9.26 -6.44
N ASP A 80 13.60 -8.77 -6.84
CA ASP A 80 13.46 -7.59 -7.65
C ASP A 80 13.90 -6.35 -6.86
N THR A 81 14.89 -5.63 -7.39
CA THR A 81 15.43 -4.40 -6.78
C THR A 81 14.79 -3.16 -7.37
N HIS A 82 14.06 -3.28 -8.49
CA HIS A 82 13.41 -2.17 -9.14
C HIS A 82 11.97 -2.02 -8.65
N ARG A 83 11.67 -0.87 -8.06
CA ARG A 83 10.33 -0.54 -7.59
C ARG A 83 9.56 0.19 -8.68
N ALA A 84 8.54 -0.46 -9.24
CA ALA A 84 7.59 0.19 -10.12
C ALA A 84 6.58 1.02 -9.30
N PRO A 85 6.35 2.30 -9.63
CA PRO A 85 5.29 3.08 -8.99
C PRO A 85 3.90 2.58 -9.42
N TRP A 86 2.84 3.07 -8.77
CA TRP A 86 1.46 2.85 -9.19
C TRP A 86 1.27 2.89 -10.73
N PRO A 87 0.62 1.88 -11.36
CA PRO A 87 -0.18 0.80 -10.74
C PRO A 87 0.63 -0.45 -10.34
N GLY A 88 1.94 -0.32 -10.16
CA GLY A 88 2.84 -1.42 -9.84
C GLY A 88 3.18 -2.27 -11.06
N VAL A 89 3.72 -3.46 -10.80
CA VAL A 89 4.04 -4.42 -11.87
C VAL A 89 2.78 -5.20 -12.26
N ASN A 90 2.44 -5.23 -13.55
CA ASN A 90 1.28 -5.98 -14.02
C ASN A 90 1.44 -7.48 -13.76
N GLY A 91 0.42 -8.10 -13.14
CA GLY A 91 0.45 -9.50 -12.73
C GLY A 91 1.25 -9.74 -11.45
N ALA A 92 1.62 -8.68 -10.72
CA ALA A 92 2.17 -8.83 -9.38
C ALA A 92 1.13 -9.52 -8.49
N GLY A 93 1.47 -10.74 -8.04
CA GLY A 93 0.68 -11.52 -7.08
C GLY A 93 1.37 -11.60 -5.72
N PRO A 94 1.45 -10.50 -4.95
CA PRO A 94 2.01 -10.53 -3.63
C PRO A 94 1.13 -11.32 -2.67
N VAL A 95 1.78 -11.94 -1.70
CA VAL A 95 1.15 -12.62 -0.56
C VAL A 95 1.64 -11.95 0.71
N ILE A 96 0.75 -11.29 1.43
CA ILE A 96 1.03 -10.74 2.75
C ILE A 96 0.95 -11.88 3.74
N ARG A 97 2.10 -12.38 4.21
CA ARG A 97 2.19 -13.65 4.96
C ARG A 97 1.72 -13.54 6.40
N GLU A 98 1.99 -12.41 7.05
CA GLU A 98 1.72 -12.20 8.47
C GLU A 98 0.47 -11.35 8.71
N PHE A 99 -0.57 -11.58 7.92
CA PHE A 99 -1.82 -10.84 8.07
C PHE A 99 -2.65 -11.45 9.22
N GLY A 100 -2.60 -10.80 10.39
CA GLY A 100 -3.36 -11.25 11.56
C GLY A 100 -4.86 -11.08 11.36
N ARG A 101 -5.65 -11.96 11.99
CA ARG A 101 -7.12 -11.95 11.89
C ARG A 101 -7.75 -10.61 12.24
N TYR A 102 -7.17 -9.90 13.20
CA TYR A 102 -7.64 -8.61 13.71
C TYR A 102 -6.84 -7.43 13.14
N ASN A 103 -6.10 -7.65 12.06
CA ASN A 103 -5.39 -6.57 11.40
C ASN A 103 -6.17 -5.99 10.22
N TYR A 104 -5.73 -4.81 9.80
CA TYR A 104 -6.05 -4.26 8.50
C TYR A 104 -4.80 -3.64 7.88
N VAL A 105 -4.78 -3.49 6.57
CA VAL A 105 -3.76 -2.75 5.81
C VAL A 105 -4.45 -1.59 5.11
N GLY A 106 -3.79 -0.44 5.04
CA GLY A 106 -4.18 0.67 4.18
C GLY A 106 -2.96 1.13 3.39
N ALA A 107 -2.81 0.59 2.18
CA ALA A 107 -1.66 0.85 1.34
C ALA A 107 -1.89 2.10 0.49
N HIS A 108 -1.16 3.16 0.81
CA HIS A 108 -1.19 4.43 0.11
C HIS A 108 -0.66 4.32 -1.33
N PHE A 109 -1.30 5.00 -2.27
CA PHE A 109 -0.78 5.23 -3.61
C PHE A 109 -1.25 6.57 -4.17
N ASN A 110 -0.42 7.18 -5.01
CA ASN A 110 -0.81 8.30 -5.84
C ASN A 110 -1.03 7.83 -7.28
N THR A 111 -2.15 8.21 -7.90
CA THR A 111 -2.41 7.80 -9.29
C THR A 111 -1.42 8.44 -10.27
N GLY A 112 -0.76 9.54 -9.93
CA GLY A 112 0.17 10.31 -10.77
C GLY A 112 -0.52 11.14 -11.85
N PRO A 113 0.15 12.14 -12.45
CA PRO A 113 -0.43 13.03 -13.45
C PRO A 113 -0.67 12.35 -14.81
N ASN A 114 0.15 11.37 -15.18
CA ASN A 114 0.11 10.68 -16.48
C ASN A 114 -0.68 9.36 -16.46
N SER A 115 -1.56 9.16 -15.48
CA SER A 115 -2.36 7.95 -15.36
C SER A 115 -3.69 8.00 -16.10
N ALA A 116 -3.96 9.07 -16.84
CA ALA A 116 -5.18 9.20 -17.61
C ALA A 116 -5.38 7.96 -18.51
N ASN A 117 -6.52 7.28 -18.32
CA ASN A 117 -6.91 6.05 -18.99
C ASN A 117 -6.21 4.75 -18.55
N LYS A 118 -5.41 4.77 -17.47
CA LYS A 118 -4.97 3.51 -16.85
C LYS A 118 -6.16 2.84 -16.17
N TYR A 119 -6.26 1.53 -16.32
CA TYR A 119 -7.29 0.73 -15.67
C TYR A 119 -6.70 -0.61 -15.26
N GLY A 120 -7.39 -1.27 -14.34
CA GLY A 120 -6.94 -2.53 -13.80
C GLY A 120 -7.98 -3.17 -12.89
N TYR A 121 -7.57 -4.26 -12.26
CA TYR A 121 -8.39 -4.96 -11.31
C TYR A 121 -7.54 -5.80 -10.37
N PHE A 122 -8.17 -6.24 -9.28
CA PHE A 122 -7.59 -7.19 -8.35
C PHE A 122 -8.21 -8.58 -8.50
N ILE A 123 -7.43 -9.62 -8.26
CA ILE A 123 -7.93 -11.00 -8.12
C ILE A 123 -7.58 -11.53 -6.73
N TYR A 124 -8.56 -12.17 -6.09
CA TYR A 124 -8.34 -13.02 -4.92
C TYR A 124 -8.38 -14.51 -5.37
N PRO A 125 -7.23 -15.16 -5.59
CA PRO A 125 -7.14 -16.42 -6.34
C PRO A 125 -7.70 -17.66 -5.61
N THR A 126 -8.46 -18.51 -6.32
CA THR A 126 -9.15 -19.71 -5.76
C THR A 126 -8.27 -20.74 -5.09
N ASN A 127 -7.04 -20.89 -5.56
CA ASN A 127 -6.18 -22.03 -5.24
C ASN A 127 -5.53 -21.98 -3.86
N VAL A 128 -5.72 -20.87 -3.13
CA VAL A 128 -5.01 -20.63 -1.86
C VAL A 128 -5.89 -20.68 -0.64
N GLY A 129 -7.21 -20.59 -0.78
CA GLY A 129 -8.15 -20.54 0.34
C GLY A 129 -7.88 -19.34 1.27
N GLY A 130 -8.91 -18.76 1.85
CA GLY A 130 -8.75 -17.83 2.96
C GLY A 130 -10.06 -17.16 3.32
N PRO A 131 -10.15 -16.55 4.51
CA PRO A 131 -11.36 -15.86 4.91
C PRO A 131 -11.70 -14.77 3.89
N ASN A 132 -12.99 -14.52 3.74
CA ASN A 132 -13.45 -13.41 2.94
C ASN A 132 -12.79 -12.10 3.37
N ILE A 133 -12.49 -11.26 2.39
CA ILE A 133 -11.85 -9.96 2.60
C ILE A 133 -12.80 -8.82 2.22
N ASP A 134 -12.70 -7.73 2.97
CA ASP A 134 -13.22 -6.44 2.54
C ASP A 134 -12.09 -5.70 1.83
N LEU A 135 -12.37 -5.26 0.61
CA LEU A 135 -11.50 -4.40 -0.16
C LEU A 135 -12.16 -3.04 -0.36
N ARG A 136 -11.35 -1.99 -0.16
CA ARG A 136 -11.76 -0.60 -0.39
C ARG A 136 -10.66 0.17 -1.08
N ILE A 137 -11.01 1.02 -2.05
CA ILE A 137 -10.17 2.15 -2.44
C ILE A 137 -10.87 3.40 -1.96
N SER A 138 -10.18 4.27 -1.23
CA SER A 138 -10.71 5.56 -0.77
C SER A 138 -9.58 6.55 -0.50
N GLN A 139 -9.91 7.83 -0.33
CA GLN A 139 -8.93 8.87 0.04
C GLN A 139 -8.61 8.88 1.55
N THR A 140 -9.20 7.97 2.33
CA THR A 140 -9.03 7.89 3.78
C THR A 140 -8.51 6.51 4.17
N CYS A 141 -7.38 6.48 4.85
CA CYS A 141 -6.81 5.21 5.29
C CYS A 141 -7.68 4.54 6.37
N GLY A 142 -7.89 3.23 6.23
CA GLY A 142 -8.72 2.43 7.13
C GLY A 142 -10.22 2.69 6.99
N ASP A 143 -10.65 3.37 5.93
CA ASP A 143 -12.08 3.56 5.64
C ASP A 143 -12.70 2.28 5.07
N PHE A 144 -13.50 1.65 5.91
CA PHE A 144 -14.36 0.52 5.55
C PHE A 144 -15.84 0.83 5.78
N SER A 145 -16.21 2.12 5.72
CA SER A 145 -17.62 2.52 5.77
C SER A 145 -18.38 1.98 4.54
N ASP A 146 -19.70 1.86 4.69
CA ASP A 146 -20.58 1.41 3.60
C ASP A 146 -20.85 2.51 2.56
N SER A 147 -20.58 3.76 2.92
CA SER A 147 -20.72 4.92 2.05
C SER A 147 -19.45 5.77 2.10
N PRO A 148 -18.35 5.26 1.51
CA PRO A 148 -17.10 5.99 1.55
C PRO A 148 -17.21 7.24 0.67
N ALA A 149 -16.52 8.31 1.04
CA ALA A 149 -16.56 9.56 0.30
C ALA A 149 -16.07 9.34 -1.15
N ASN A 150 -16.93 9.64 -2.12
CA ASN A 150 -16.69 9.45 -3.55
C ASN A 150 -15.47 10.29 -4.02
N PRO A 151 -14.50 9.74 -4.78
CA PRO A 151 -14.44 8.40 -5.36
C PRO A 151 -13.87 7.36 -4.39
N ALA A 152 -14.75 6.47 -3.96
CA ALA A 152 -14.37 5.33 -3.18
C ALA A 152 -15.20 4.11 -3.55
N CYS A 153 -14.54 2.97 -3.53
CA CYS A 153 -15.06 1.73 -4.09
C CYS A 153 -15.03 0.64 -3.06
N SER A 154 -16.04 -0.21 -3.14
CA SER A 154 -16.41 -1.08 -2.05
C SER A 154 -16.72 -2.45 -2.58
N VAL A 155 -15.91 -3.43 -2.15
CA VAL A 155 -16.17 -4.84 -2.36
C VAL A 155 -16.13 -5.52 -0.99
N PRO A 156 -17.25 -5.54 -0.26
CA PRO A 156 -17.34 -6.24 1.01
C PRO A 156 -17.43 -7.75 0.79
N ASP A 157 -16.99 -8.52 1.79
CA ASP A 157 -17.22 -9.97 1.87
C ASP A 157 -16.78 -10.75 0.62
N LYS A 158 -15.63 -10.39 0.04
CA LYS A 158 -15.12 -11.09 -1.14
C LYS A 158 -14.53 -12.44 -0.77
N ALA A 159 -15.13 -13.50 -1.28
CA ALA A 159 -14.56 -14.85 -1.23
C ALA A 159 -13.39 -15.04 -2.22
N SER A 160 -12.53 -16.00 -1.89
CA SER A 160 -11.41 -16.43 -2.73
C SER A 160 -11.91 -17.27 -3.91
N ASP A 161 -12.47 -16.60 -4.92
CA ASP A 161 -13.15 -17.22 -6.07
C ASP A 161 -12.44 -17.02 -7.41
N GLY A 162 -11.27 -16.37 -7.41
CA GLY A 162 -10.44 -16.12 -8.60
C GLY A 162 -11.04 -15.12 -9.60
N SER A 163 -12.23 -14.58 -9.32
CA SER A 163 -12.84 -13.58 -10.18
C SER A 163 -12.30 -12.17 -9.86
N PRO A 164 -12.37 -11.24 -10.84
CA PRO A 164 -12.01 -9.85 -10.60
C PRO A 164 -12.83 -9.28 -9.43
N THR A 165 -12.12 -8.92 -8.37
CA THR A 165 -12.71 -8.48 -7.11
C THR A 165 -13.12 -7.02 -7.20
N MET A 166 -12.16 -6.14 -7.46
CA MET A 166 -12.37 -4.71 -7.61
C MET A 166 -11.71 -4.25 -8.89
N ARG A 167 -12.48 -3.60 -9.76
CA ARG A 167 -11.97 -2.97 -10.99
C ARG A 167 -11.80 -1.49 -10.75
N TRP A 168 -10.74 -0.90 -11.28
CA TRP A 168 -10.46 0.53 -11.16
C TRP A 168 -10.07 1.11 -12.51
N TRP A 169 -10.32 2.41 -12.67
CA TRP A 169 -9.98 3.19 -13.85
C TRP A 169 -9.65 4.61 -13.40
N VAL A 170 -8.46 5.10 -13.74
CA VAL A 170 -8.08 6.50 -13.54
C VAL A 170 -8.64 7.37 -14.69
N LYS A 171 -9.97 7.52 -14.70
CA LYS A 171 -10.83 8.42 -15.50
C LYS A 171 -12.30 8.03 -15.23
N GLN A 172 -13.22 8.69 -15.90
CA GLN A 172 -14.62 8.26 -16.02
C GLN A 172 -14.74 7.01 -16.92
N GLY A 173 -14.62 5.83 -16.32
CA GLY A 173 -15.12 4.57 -16.88
C GLY A 173 -16.63 4.41 -16.64
N ASN A 174 -17.20 3.27 -17.04
CA ASN A 174 -18.56 2.92 -16.65
C ASN A 174 -18.64 2.83 -15.12
N VAL A 175 -19.34 3.78 -14.48
CA VAL A 175 -19.49 3.89 -13.02
C VAL A 175 -20.11 2.64 -12.38
N ASN A 176 -20.81 1.81 -13.16
CA ASN A 176 -21.39 0.57 -12.68
C ASN A 176 -20.40 -0.60 -12.68
N THR A 177 -19.21 -0.43 -13.27
CA THR A 177 -18.23 -1.49 -13.45
C THR A 177 -16.88 -1.16 -12.82
N TYR A 178 -16.49 0.12 -12.80
CA TYR A 178 -15.18 0.55 -12.39
C TYR A 178 -15.24 1.53 -11.23
N CYS A 179 -14.21 1.42 -10.39
CA CYS A 179 -13.80 2.49 -9.51
C CYS A 179 -13.17 3.63 -10.29
N ASN A 180 -13.91 4.72 -10.46
CA ASN A 180 -13.43 5.87 -11.22
C ASN A 180 -12.56 6.77 -10.33
N LEU A 181 -11.25 6.55 -10.40
CA LEU A 181 -10.24 7.33 -9.70
C LEU A 181 -9.94 8.62 -10.47
N GLN A 182 -9.68 9.69 -9.72
CA GLN A 182 -9.17 10.93 -10.28
C GLN A 182 -7.65 10.81 -10.53
N PRO A 183 -7.13 11.35 -11.65
CA PRO A 183 -5.70 11.49 -11.87
C PRO A 183 -5.04 12.34 -10.78
N ASN A 184 -3.73 12.16 -10.59
CA ASN A 184 -2.91 12.91 -9.63
C ASN A 184 -3.53 13.03 -8.22
N THR A 185 -4.17 11.97 -7.73
CA THR A 185 -4.87 11.97 -6.44
C THR A 185 -4.35 10.82 -5.58
N ASP A 186 -4.21 11.08 -4.28
CA ASP A 186 -3.83 10.10 -3.28
C ASP A 186 -5.04 9.26 -2.85
N TYR A 187 -4.81 7.96 -2.77
CA TYR A 187 -5.77 6.96 -2.33
C TYR A 187 -5.08 5.94 -1.44
N TYR A 188 -5.88 5.12 -0.78
CA TYR A 188 -5.47 3.96 -0.02
C TYR A 188 -6.22 2.74 -0.55
N LEU A 189 -5.51 1.65 -0.80
CA LEU A 189 -6.10 0.33 -0.88
C LEU A 189 -6.21 -0.21 0.55
N ASN A 190 -7.42 -0.23 1.09
CA ASN A 190 -7.70 -0.80 2.41
C ASN A 190 -8.14 -2.26 2.30
N ILE A 191 -7.53 -3.12 3.11
CA ILE A 191 -7.75 -4.56 3.13
C ILE A 191 -7.96 -5.00 4.59
N ARG A 192 -8.97 -5.82 4.84
CA ARG A 192 -9.14 -6.57 6.10
C ARG A 192 -9.89 -7.88 5.83
N PHE A 193 -9.80 -8.83 6.74
CA PHE A 193 -10.79 -9.93 6.74
C PHE A 193 -12.15 -9.39 7.14
N THR A 194 -13.20 -9.76 6.41
CA THR A 194 -14.57 -9.33 6.66
C THR A 194 -14.99 -9.72 8.08
N ASN A 195 -14.86 -11.00 8.42
CA ASN A 195 -15.13 -11.52 9.77
C ASN A 195 -13.82 -12.09 10.38
N PRO A 196 -13.25 -11.45 11.43
CA PRO A 196 -12.00 -11.90 12.05
C PRO A 196 -12.13 -13.27 12.73
N SER A 197 -13.36 -13.57 13.19
CA SER A 197 -13.70 -14.78 13.93
C SER A 197 -14.05 -15.95 13.03
N SER A 198 -14.05 -15.76 11.71
CA SER A 198 -14.31 -16.85 10.76
C SER A 198 -13.28 -17.96 10.93
N THR A 199 -13.72 -19.17 11.26
CA THR A 199 -12.83 -20.35 11.32
C THR A 199 -12.58 -20.95 9.94
N VAL A 200 -13.21 -20.40 8.90
CA VAL A 200 -13.09 -20.85 7.52
C VAL A 200 -11.71 -20.47 6.98
N GLU A 201 -11.00 -21.46 6.43
CA GLU A 201 -9.83 -21.33 5.54
C GLU A 201 -8.56 -20.67 6.11
N CYS A 202 -8.63 -20.03 7.27
CA CYS A 202 -7.48 -19.94 8.17
C CYS A 202 -7.30 -21.27 8.90
N ARG A 203 -6.07 -21.74 9.10
CA ARG A 203 -5.84 -22.89 9.99
C ARG A 203 -6.36 -22.54 11.39
N ALA A 204 -7.12 -23.44 12.01
CA ALA A 204 -7.89 -23.16 13.23
C ALA A 204 -7.01 -22.73 14.44
N SER A 205 -5.73 -23.11 14.44
CA SER A 205 -4.74 -22.71 15.44
C SER A 205 -3.97 -21.42 15.08
N GLU A 206 -4.13 -20.90 13.87
CA GLU A 206 -3.36 -19.77 13.37
C GLU A 206 -4.14 -18.46 13.57
N THR A 207 -3.51 -17.53 14.31
CA THR A 207 -3.94 -16.13 14.44
C THR A 207 -3.58 -15.28 13.22
N ILE A 208 -2.76 -15.85 12.34
CA ILE A 208 -2.20 -15.27 11.13
C ILE A 208 -2.75 -16.05 9.94
N CYS A 209 -3.20 -15.35 8.91
CA CYS A 209 -3.67 -15.97 7.69
C CYS A 209 -3.12 -15.18 6.51
N PRO A 210 -2.46 -15.83 5.52
CA PRO A 210 -1.93 -15.10 4.38
C PRO A 210 -3.06 -14.46 3.55
N VAL A 211 -2.84 -13.23 3.10
CA VAL A 211 -3.72 -12.55 2.14
C VAL A 211 -3.06 -12.55 0.78
N TYR A 212 -3.79 -13.02 -0.23
CA TYR A 212 -3.37 -13.08 -1.63
C TYR A 212 -4.17 -12.06 -2.42
N LEU A 213 -3.49 -11.13 -3.08
CA LEU A 213 -4.18 -10.14 -3.90
C LEU A 213 -3.34 -9.79 -5.12
N GLU A 214 -3.71 -10.36 -6.26
CA GLU A 214 -3.03 -10.11 -7.52
C GLU A 214 -3.52 -8.80 -8.14
N ALA A 215 -2.59 -7.95 -8.57
CA ALA A 215 -2.90 -6.70 -9.26
C ALA A 215 -2.66 -6.85 -10.76
N HIS A 216 -3.69 -6.60 -11.55
CA HIS A 216 -3.62 -6.53 -13.00
C HIS A 216 -3.87 -5.10 -13.43
N SER A 217 -3.06 -4.63 -14.37
CA SER A 217 -3.20 -3.29 -14.95
C SER A 217 -2.88 -3.31 -16.43
N SER A 218 -3.49 -2.37 -17.15
CA SER A 218 -3.32 -2.16 -18.57
C SER A 218 -3.20 -0.67 -18.85
N GLY A 219 -2.25 -0.29 -19.70
CA GLY A 219 -1.97 1.11 -20.04
C GLY A 219 -0.57 1.57 -19.66
N GLY A 220 0.46 0.77 -19.99
CA GLY A 220 1.86 1.19 -20.04
C GLY A 220 2.32 1.30 -21.48
#